data_AF-A0A497FGT8-F1
#
_entry.id   AF-A0A497FGT8-F1
#
_cell.length_a   1.000
_cell.length_b   1.000
_cell.length_c   1.000
_cell.angle_alpha   90.00
_cell.angle_beta   90.00
_cell.angle_gamma   90.00
#
_symmetry.space_group_name_H-M   'P 1'
#
loop_
_entity.id
_entity.type
_entity.pdbx_description
1 polymer ?
#
loop_
_entity_poly.entity_id
_entity_poly.type
_entity_poly.pdbx_seq_one_letter_code
_entity_poly.pdbx_strand_id
1 'polypeptide(L)'
;MRINQSELAFLKRLFSQFPGLYLYFDHHFEIKQKPSLLPVFRPGGEVSFPLVFEITEKDLNAIDKIVYYAFDWTLWRKRDGGDH
;
A
#
# COMPACT_ATOMS: atom_id res chain seq x y z
N MET A 1 2.57 -6.01 3.46
CA MET A 1 1.65 -5.95 2.28
C MET A 1 2.33 -5.25 1.11
N ARG A 2 2.16 -5.70 -0.13
CA ARG A 2 2.68 -5.01 -1.33
C ARG A 2 1.60 -4.13 -1.94
N ILE A 3 1.94 -2.88 -2.22
CA ILE A 3 1.06 -1.91 -2.90
C ILE A 3 1.78 -1.33 -4.12
N ASN A 4 0.99 -0.95 -5.12
CA ASN A 4 1.48 -0.29 -6.32
C ASN A 4 1.43 1.26 -6.19
N GLN A 5 1.85 1.96 -7.25
CA GLN A 5 1.88 3.43 -7.27
C GLN A 5 0.50 4.08 -7.11
N SER A 6 -0.57 3.50 -7.68
CA SER A 6 -1.92 4.07 -7.61
C SER A 6 -2.56 3.87 -6.23
N GLU A 7 -2.30 2.71 -5.60
CA GLU A 7 -2.68 2.42 -4.22
C GLU A 7 -1.95 3.35 -3.24
N LEU A 8 -0.66 3.62 -3.45
CA LEU A 8 0.09 4.61 -2.66
C LEU A 8 -0.49 6.03 -2.82
N ALA A 9 -0.84 6.44 -4.03
CA ALA A 9 -1.46 7.74 -4.29
C ALA A 9 -2.83 7.85 -3.59
N PHE A 10 -3.60 6.76 -3.56
CA PHE A 10 -4.85 6.69 -2.82
C PHE A 10 -4.64 6.84 -1.31
N LEU A 11 -3.66 6.14 -0.72
CA LEU A 11 -3.32 6.28 0.69
C LEU A 11 -2.94 7.73 1.03
N LYS A 12 -2.11 8.39 0.20
CA LYS A 12 -1.76 9.80 0.40
C LYS A 12 -2.98 10.72 0.38
N ARG A 13 -3.93 10.50 -0.53
CA ARG A 13 -5.19 11.25 -0.57
C ARG A 13 -6.03 11.00 0.68
N LEU A 14 -6.11 9.76 1.13
CA LEU A 14 -6.86 9.38 2.32
C LEU A 14 -6.26 10.00 3.59
N PHE A 15 -4.94 9.98 3.73
CA PHE A 15 -4.20 10.63 4.82
C PHE A 15 -4.40 12.15 4.84
N SER A 16 -4.50 12.77 3.66
CA SER A 16 -4.84 14.20 3.56
C SER A 16 -6.26 14.52 4.00
N GLN A 17 -7.21 13.59 3.85
CA GLN A 17 -8.59 13.75 4.29
C GLN A 17 -8.78 13.39 5.77
N PHE A 18 -7.96 12.48 6.28
CA PHE A 18 -8.05 11.97 7.65
C PHE A 18 -6.66 12.03 8.33
N PRO A 19 -6.26 13.18 8.89
CA PRO A 19 -4.93 13.34 9.49
C PRO A 19 -4.68 12.42 10.70
N GLY A 20 -5.72 12.07 11.46
CA GLY A 20 -5.61 11.11 12.56
C GLY A 20 -5.22 9.71 12.10
N LEU A 21 -5.68 9.32 10.91
CA LEU A 21 -5.29 8.07 10.27
C LEU A 21 -3.83 8.10 9.82
N TYR A 22 -3.36 9.24 9.32
CA TYR A 22 -1.96 9.41 8.97
C TYR A 22 -1.04 9.21 10.18
N LEU A 23 -1.33 9.89 11.29
CA LEU A 23 -0.54 9.77 12.52
C LEU A 23 -0.52 8.34 13.05
N TYR A 24 -1.67 7.68 13.01
CA TYR A 24 -1.79 6.28 13.36
C TYR A 24 -0.94 5.40 12.42
N PHE A 25 -1.07 5.59 11.11
CA PHE A 25 -0.36 4.79 10.13
C PHE A 25 1.16 4.99 10.21
N ASP A 26 1.63 6.22 10.36
CA ASP A 26 3.06 6.55 10.46
C ASP A 26 3.72 5.99 11.73
N HIS A 27 2.95 5.89 12.83
CA HIS A 27 3.42 5.31 14.08
C HIS A 27 3.61 3.79 13.98
N HIS A 28 2.68 3.09 13.33
CA HIS A 28 2.58 1.63 13.35
C HIS A 28 3.14 0.93 12.10
N PHE A 29 3.21 1.65 10.98
CA PHE A 29 3.58 1.10 9.68
C PHE A 29 4.69 1.92 9.02
N GLU A 30 5.40 1.28 8.10
CA GLU A 30 6.43 1.90 7.29
C GLU A 30 6.24 1.48 5.84
N ILE A 31 6.28 2.45 4.91
CA ILE A 31 6.24 2.17 3.48
C ILE A 31 7.66 2.21 2.93
N LYS A 32 8.19 1.04 2.54
CA LYS A 32 9.50 0.91 1.89
C LYS A 32 9.33 0.75 0.40
N GLN A 33 10.01 1.58 -0.37
CA GLN A 33 10.10 1.41 -1.81
C GLN A 33 11.21 0.42 -2.15
N LYS A 34 10.92 -0.58 -2.98
CA LYS A 34 11.89 -1.58 -3.44
C LYS A 34 11.71 -1.85 -4.94
N PRO A 35 12.79 -2.20 -5.65
CA PRO A 35 12.64 -2.73 -7.01
C PRO A 35 11.89 -4.06 -6.95
N SER A 36 10.95 -4.26 -7.87
CA SER A 36 10.29 -5.54 -8.09
C SER A 36 11.35 -6.60 -8.43
N LEU A 37 11.16 -7.83 -7.97
CA LEU A 37 11.97 -8.97 -8.41
C LEU A 37 11.56 -9.46 -9.81
N LEU A 38 10.39 -9.04 -10.30
CA LEU A 38 9.88 -9.41 -11.60
C LEU A 38 10.26 -8.34 -12.63
N PRO A 39 11.09 -8.68 -13.63
CA PRO A 39 11.42 -7.77 -14.72
C PRO A 39 10.24 -7.60 -15.68
N VAL A 40 10.08 -6.38 -16.20
CA VAL A 40 9.16 -6.06 -17.30
C VAL A 40 9.99 -5.80 -18.55
N PHE A 41 9.69 -6.59 -19.59
CA PHE A 41 10.31 -6.48 -20.90
C PHE A 41 9.54 -5.49 -21.75
N ARG A 42 10.22 -4.45 -22.25
CA ARG A 42 9.62 -3.46 -23.14
C ARG A 42 9.93 -3.76 -24.61
N PRO A 43 9.08 -3.32 -25.55
CA PRO A 43 9.39 -3.37 -26.97
C PRO A 43 10.72 -2.64 -27.23
N GLY A 44 11.69 -3.33 -27.84
CA GLY A 44 13.05 -2.82 -28.04
C GLY A 44 14.13 -3.51 -27.19
N GLY A 45 13.77 -4.49 -26.36
CA GLY A 45 14.75 -5.31 -25.62
C GLY A 45 15.21 -4.69 -24.29
N GLU A 46 14.64 -3.55 -23.90
CA GLU A 46 14.89 -2.94 -22.60
C GLU A 46 14.22 -3.75 -21.48
N VAL A 47 14.98 -4.05 -20.43
CA VAL A 47 14.50 -4.72 -19.21
C VAL A 47 14.45 -3.71 -18.09
N SER A 48 13.27 -3.54 -17.48
CA SER A 48 13.09 -2.62 -16.35
C SER A 48 12.49 -3.35 -15.15
N PHE A 49 12.95 -3.03 -13.95
CA PHE A 49 12.36 -3.54 -12.71
C PHE A 49 11.43 -2.47 -12.15
N PRO A 50 10.09 -2.65 -12.24
CA PRO A 50 9.16 -1.65 -11.75
C PRO A 50 9.30 -1.47 -10.23
N LEU A 51 9.06 -0.26 -9.75
CA LEU A 51 9.10 0.03 -8.31
C LEU A 51 7.83 -0.50 -7.66
N VAL A 52 8.01 -1.25 -6.58
CA VAL A 52 6.92 -1.72 -5.71
C VAL A 52 7.10 -1.09 -4.32
N PHE A 53 5.99 -0.87 -3.63
CA PHE A 53 6.01 -0.37 -2.27
C PHE A 53 5.56 -1.48 -1.33
N GLU A 54 6.28 -1.64 -0.25
CA GLU A 54 6.01 -2.65 0.76
C GLU A 54 5.67 -1.93 2.06
N ILE A 55 4.46 -2.19 2.56
CA ILE A 55 4.06 -1.79 3.90
C ILE A 55 4.58 -2.85 4.87
N THR A 56 5.45 -2.44 5.78
CA THR A 56 6.00 -3.24 6.88
C THR A 56 5.50 -2.73 8.22
N GLU A 57 5.23 -3.64 9.14
CA GLU A 57 4.80 -3.34 10.52
C GLU A 57 6.03 -2.97 11.36
N LYS A 58 5.95 -1.90 12.14
CA LYS A 58 7.05 -1.46 13.02
C LYS A 58 6.95 -2.07 14.42
N ASP A 59 5.76 -2.09 14.99
CA ASP A 59 5.40 -2.81 16.22
C ASP A 59 3.88 -2.66 16.41
N LEU A 60 3.12 -3.76 16.34
CA LEU A 60 1.66 -3.75 16.49
C LEU A 60 1.23 -4.42 17.79
N ASN A 61 0.42 -3.71 18.59
CA ASN A 61 -0.39 -4.35 19.61
C ASN A 61 -1.67 -4.96 18.97
N ALA A 62 -2.46 -5.70 19.75
CA ALA A 62 -3.64 -6.40 19.22
C ALA A 62 -4.72 -5.47 18.64
N ILE A 63 -4.85 -4.24 19.15
CA ILE A 63 -5.78 -3.24 18.63
C ILE A 63 -5.31 -2.76 17.26
N ASP A 64 -4.00 -2.68 17.07
CA ASP A 64 -3.46 -2.17 15.82
C ASP A 64 -3.67 -3.11 14.63
N LYS A 65 -3.69 -4.40 14.93
CA LYS A 65 -4.08 -5.43 13.95
C LYS A 65 -5.53 -5.26 13.51
N ILE A 66 -6.45 -4.88 14.40
CA ILE A 66 -7.87 -4.69 14.06
C ILE A 66 -8.04 -3.53 13.08
N VAL A 67 -7.35 -2.41 13.33
CA VAL A 67 -7.38 -1.25 12.42
C VAL A 67 -6.77 -1.60 11.07
N TYR A 68 -5.65 -2.34 11.07
CA TYR A 68 -5.04 -2.85 9.85
C TYR A 68 -5.97 -3.77 9.04
N TYR A 69 -6.64 -4.72 9.69
CA TYR A 69 -7.59 -5.62 9.02
C TYR A 69 -8.80 -4.86 8.47
N ALA A 70 -9.30 -3.83 9.17
CA ALA A 70 -10.35 -2.98 8.65
C ALA A 70 -9.88 -2.18 7.40
N PHE A 71 -8.60 -1.78 7.39
CA PHE A 71 -7.96 -1.11 6.26
C PHE A 71 -7.77 -2.04 5.04
N ASP A 72 -7.26 -3.24 5.28
CA ASP A 72 -7.07 -4.26 4.25
C ASP A 72 -8.43 -4.67 3.66
N TRP A 73 -9.46 -4.81 4.50
CA TRP A 73 -10.82 -5.08 4.05
C TRP A 73 -11.43 -3.96 3.19
N THR A 74 -11.17 -2.69 3.52
CA THR A 74 -11.65 -1.56 2.71
C THR A 74 -10.92 -1.45 1.37
N LEU A 75 -9.60 -1.73 1.35
CA LEU A 75 -8.83 -1.81 0.10
C LEU A 75 -9.30 -2.99 -0.76
N TRP A 76 -9.58 -4.15 -0.15
CA TRP A 76 -10.14 -5.32 -0.82
C TRP A 76 -11.52 -5.03 -1.43
N ARG A 77 -12.43 -4.40 -0.68
CA ARG A 77 -13.75 -3.96 -1.17
C ARG A 77 -13.66 -3.03 -2.37
N LYS A 78 -12.64 -2.16 -2.43
CA LYS A 78 -12.42 -1.28 -3.59
C LYS A 78 -11.88 -2.05 -4.81
N ARG A 79 -11.19 -3.17 -4.58
CA ARG A 79 -10.65 -4.03 -5.63
C ARG A 79 -11.73 -4.92 -6.26
N ASP A 80 -12.68 -5.40 -5.46
CA ASP A 80 -13.77 -6.28 -5.92
C ASP A 80 -15.09 -5.54 -6.22
N GLY A 81 -15.28 -4.33 -5.68
CA GLY A 81 -16.49 -3.51 -5.88
C GLY A 81 -16.48 -2.62 -7.14
N GLY A 82 -15.64 -2.94 -8.12
CA GLY A 82 -15.46 -2.20 -9.37
C GLY A 82 -16.40 -2.60 -10.51
N ASP A 83 -17.28 -3.57 -10.31
CA ASP A 83 -18.34 -3.96 -11.27
C ASP A 83 -19.61 -4.26 -10.48
N HIS A 84 -20.53 -3.29 -10.42
CA HIS A 84 -21.99 -3.46 -10.38
C HIS A 84 -22.67 -2.10 -10.56
#